data_AF-A0A6M0C6Z1-F1
#
_entry.id   AF-A0A6M0C6Z1-F1
#
_cell.length_a   1.000
_cell.length_b   1.000
_cell.length_c   1.000
_cell.angle_alpha   90.00
_cell.angle_beta   90.00
_cell.angle_gamma   90.00
#
_symmetry.space_group_name_H-M   'P 1'
#
loop_
_entity.id
_entity.type
_entity.pdbx_description
1 polymer ?
#
loop_
_entity_poly.entity_id
_entity_poly.type
_entity_poly.pdbx_seq_one_letter_code
_entity_poly.pdbx_strand_id
1 'polypeptide(L)'
;MNSQVKINQKIIADAHVHIHKCFELDQLLNASLANFQKISRTKTDTENSVFLIFLTEMLGDFEFSKILEYAQNHQQINNWKLTPTQESISISATNNENQKIFIIAGRQIVTAEKLEVLALISDNEFVDGLPVETTIKNIVSKDSIPVLPWG
;
A
#
# COMPACT_ATOMS: atom_id res chain seq x y z
N MET A 1 10.96 25.26 29.82
CA MET A 1 10.97 25.36 28.35
C MET A 1 11.02 23.95 27.80
N ASN A 2 9.88 23.39 27.40
CA ASN A 2 9.81 22.06 26.82
C ASN A 2 10.28 22.15 25.37
N SER A 3 11.50 21.71 25.10
CA SER A 3 11.96 21.48 23.73
C SER A 3 11.10 20.37 23.13
N GLN A 4 10.19 20.73 22.22
CA GLN A 4 9.54 19.77 21.33
C GLN A 4 10.65 19.04 20.55
N VAL A 5 10.94 17.81 20.94
CA VAL A 5 11.73 16.90 20.13
C VAL A 5 10.91 16.68 18.86
N LYS A 6 11.33 17.30 17.74
CA LYS A 6 10.83 16.90 16.42
C LYS A 6 11.24 15.45 16.23
N ILE A 7 10.30 14.52 16.42
CA ILE A 7 10.48 13.14 15.98
C ILE A 7 10.57 13.23 14.46
N ASN A 8 11.77 13.09 13.92
CA ASN A 8 12.00 13.09 12.49
C ASN A 8 11.56 11.72 11.97
N GLN A 9 10.25 11.54 11.87
CA GLN A 9 9.63 10.27 11.48
C GLN A 9 9.92 10.03 10.00
N LYS A 10 10.59 8.93 9.69
CA LYS A 10 10.84 8.53 8.30
C LYS A 10 9.63 7.79 7.77
N ILE A 11 9.30 8.00 6.50
CA ILE A 11 8.34 7.18 5.78
C ILE A 11 9.13 6.35 4.77
N ILE A 12 8.98 5.03 4.86
CA ILE A 12 9.53 4.09 3.88
C ILE A 12 8.33 3.44 3.20
N ALA A 13 8.27 3.57 1.88
CA ALA A 13 7.14 3.14 1.08
C ALA A 13 7.62 2.25 -0.06
N ASP A 14 6.91 1.15 -0.27
CA ASP A 14 6.91 0.43 -1.54
C ASP A 14 5.66 0.82 -2.31
N ALA A 15 5.84 1.49 -3.45
CA ALA A 15 4.77 2.10 -4.22
C ALA A 15 4.18 1.18 -5.30
N HIS A 16 4.66 -0.06 -5.43
CA HIS A 16 4.28 -0.96 -6.53
C HIS A 16 4.16 -2.41 -6.05
N VAL A 17 3.20 -2.68 -5.16
CA VAL A 17 2.99 -4.03 -4.59
C VAL A 17 1.79 -4.73 -5.25
N HIS A 18 2.00 -5.98 -5.64
CA HIS A 18 0.94 -6.89 -6.12
C HIS A 18 0.70 -7.99 -5.09
N ILE A 19 -0.56 -8.38 -4.92
CA ILE A 19 -0.94 -9.58 -4.15
C ILE A 19 -1.46 -10.61 -5.14
N HIS A 20 -0.67 -11.65 -5.41
CA HIS A 20 -1.13 -12.76 -6.23
C HIS A 20 -1.79 -13.83 -5.38
N LYS A 21 -2.89 -14.40 -5.88
CA LYS A 21 -3.74 -15.41 -5.20
C LYS A 21 -3.00 -16.65 -4.68
N CYS A 22 -1.80 -16.93 -5.19
CA CYS A 22 -0.96 -18.04 -4.77
C CYS A 22 -0.03 -17.74 -3.59
N PHE A 23 -0.02 -16.51 -3.07
CA PHE A 23 0.78 -16.11 -1.92
C PHE A 23 -0.10 -15.66 -0.75
N GLU A 24 0.31 -16.05 0.45
CA GLU A 24 -0.35 -15.68 1.68
C GLU A 24 0.03 -14.25 2.11
N LEU A 25 -0.93 -13.49 2.63
CA LEU A 25 -0.72 -12.09 3.02
C LEU A 25 0.33 -11.94 4.13
N ASP A 26 0.42 -12.88 5.07
CA ASP A 26 1.41 -12.81 6.15
C ASP A 26 2.85 -12.98 5.62
N GLN A 27 3.06 -13.79 4.59
CA GLN A 27 4.36 -13.94 3.93
C GLN A 27 4.78 -12.62 3.27
N LEU A 28 3.86 -11.95 2.58
CA LEU A 28 4.10 -10.61 2.04
C LEU A 28 4.48 -9.63 3.15
N LEU A 29 3.69 -9.53 4.22
CA LEU A 29 3.94 -8.60 5.33
C LEU A 29 5.29 -8.85 6.01
N ASN A 30 5.64 -10.12 6.23
CA ASN A 30 6.94 -10.50 6.80
C ASN A 30 8.10 -10.11 5.87
N ALA A 31 7.97 -10.35 4.56
CA ALA A 31 8.98 -10.01 3.57
C ALA A 31 9.16 -8.49 3.42
N SER A 32 8.06 -7.73 3.33
CA SER A 32 8.07 -6.26 3.28
C SER A 32 8.74 -5.69 4.52
N LEU A 33 8.36 -6.16 5.73
CA LEU A 33 8.96 -5.71 6.97
C LEU A 33 10.47 -5.97 7.00
N ALA A 34 10.91 -7.18 6.65
CA ALA A 34 12.32 -7.54 6.61
C ALA A 34 13.11 -6.66 5.62
N ASN A 35 12.50 -6.24 4.51
CA ASN A 35 13.12 -5.34 3.55
C ASN A 35 13.17 -3.89 4.04
N PHE A 36 12.10 -3.38 4.65
CA PHE A 36 12.10 -2.04 5.25
C PHE A 36 13.13 -1.92 6.37
N GLN A 37 13.27 -2.95 7.21
CA GLN A 37 14.28 -3.01 8.26
C GLN A 37 15.72 -2.98 7.74
N LYS A 38 15.98 -3.46 6.52
CA LYS A 38 17.32 -3.32 5.90
C LYS A 38 17.62 -1.89 5.47
N ILE A 39 16.58 -1.10 5.14
CA ILE A 39 16.70 0.31 4.78
C ILE A 39 16.91 1.16 6.04
N SER A 40 16.22 0.81 7.13
CA SER A 40 16.41 1.41 8.45
C SER A 40 17.79 1.02 9.02
N ARG A 41 18.69 2.00 9.18
CA ARG A 41 20.10 1.70 9.53
C ARG A 41 20.31 1.25 10.98
N THR A 42 19.34 1.52 11.86
CA THR A 42 19.40 1.18 13.29
C THR A 42 18.04 0.73 13.80
N LYS A 43 18.01 0.08 14.97
CA LYS A 43 16.76 -0.30 15.64
C LYS A 43 15.89 0.92 15.95
N THR A 44 16.49 1.99 16.48
CA THR A 44 15.79 3.27 16.75
C THR A 44 15.26 3.93 15.48
N ASP A 45 15.94 3.74 14.35
CA ASP A 45 15.46 4.22 13.05
C ASP A 45 14.22 3.45 12.60
N THR A 46 14.22 2.13 12.81
CA THR A 46 13.08 1.24 12.52
C THR A 46 11.86 1.60 13.38
N GLU A 47 12.06 1.77 14.69
CA GLU A 47 10.99 2.13 15.64
C GLU A 47 10.38 3.52 15.38
N ASN A 48 11.16 4.43 14.78
CA ASN A 48 10.70 5.77 14.39
C ASN A 48 10.32 5.88 12.90
N SER A 49 10.14 4.76 12.20
CA SER A 49 9.73 4.73 10.80
C SER A 49 8.26 4.34 10.65
N VAL A 50 7.62 4.86 9.61
CA VAL A 50 6.34 4.39 9.09
C VAL A 50 6.61 3.58 7.84
N PHE A 51 6.02 2.38 7.78
CA PHE A 51 6.13 1.49 6.64
C PHE A 51 4.81 1.46 5.88
N LEU A 52 4.88 1.71 4.58
CA LEU A 52 3.74 1.75 3.67
C LEU A 52 3.95 0.76 2.54
N ILE A 53 2.91 0.00 2.19
CA ILE A 53 2.83 -0.69 0.91
C ILE A 53 1.61 -0.14 0.16
N PHE A 54 1.82 0.25 -1.09
CA PHE A 54 0.75 0.65 -2.00
C PHE A 54 0.46 -0.51 -2.92
N LEU A 55 -0.78 -1.03 -2.83
CA LEU A 55 -1.25 -2.04 -3.76
C LEU A 55 -1.43 -1.42 -5.14
N THR A 56 -1.24 -2.24 -6.17
CA THR A 56 -1.30 -1.85 -7.58
C THR A 56 -2.15 -2.86 -8.34
N GLU A 57 -3.36 -3.09 -7.85
CA GLU A 57 -4.24 -4.14 -8.34
C GLU A 57 -4.60 -3.92 -9.82
N MET A 58 -4.53 -4.98 -10.62
CA MET A 58 -4.96 -4.94 -12.01
C MET A 58 -6.50 -5.01 -12.11
N LEU A 59 -7.02 -4.75 -13.31
CA LEU A 59 -8.45 -4.89 -13.58
C LEU A 59 -8.93 -6.31 -13.24
N GLY A 60 -9.97 -6.39 -12.40
CA GLY A 60 -10.55 -7.65 -11.94
C GLY A 60 -9.92 -8.24 -10.68
N ASP A 61 -8.86 -7.62 -10.15
CA ASP A 61 -8.32 -7.92 -8.82
C ASP A 61 -8.99 -7.04 -7.75
N PHE A 62 -9.32 -7.66 -6.61
CA PHE A 62 -10.07 -7.06 -5.51
C PHE A 62 -9.53 -7.55 -4.16
N GLU A 63 -8.23 -7.80 -4.07
CA GLU A 63 -7.57 -8.26 -2.86
C GLU A 63 -7.65 -7.22 -1.74
N PHE A 64 -7.49 -5.91 -2.03
CA PHE A 64 -7.66 -4.87 -1.01
C PHE A 64 -9.04 -4.94 -0.35
N SER A 65 -10.11 -5.01 -1.15
CA SER A 65 -11.48 -5.10 -0.65
C SER A 65 -11.70 -6.34 0.22
N LYS A 66 -11.13 -7.50 -0.17
CA LYS A 66 -11.18 -8.73 0.64
C LYS A 66 -10.45 -8.57 1.97
N ILE A 67 -9.27 -7.95 1.96
CA ILE A 67 -8.47 -7.70 3.17
C ILE A 67 -9.21 -6.71 4.08
N LEU A 68 -9.88 -5.69 3.52
CA LEU A 68 -10.66 -4.72 4.27
C LEU A 68 -11.86 -5.39 4.94
N GLU A 69 -12.62 -6.20 4.21
CA GLU A 69 -13.74 -6.99 4.75
C GLU A 69 -13.27 -7.92 5.87
N TYR A 70 -12.13 -8.61 5.68
CA TYR A 70 -11.52 -9.45 6.70
C TYR A 70 -11.13 -8.64 7.97
N ALA A 71 -10.55 -7.45 7.79
CA ALA A 71 -10.14 -6.57 8.88
C ALA A 71 -11.33 -6.02 9.68
N GLN A 72 -12.47 -5.74 9.03
CA GLN A 72 -13.69 -5.27 9.68
C GLN A 72 -14.30 -6.31 10.62
N ASN A 73 -14.16 -7.60 10.30
CA ASN A 73 -14.73 -8.71 11.08
C ASN A 73 -13.81 -9.22 12.22
N HIS A 74 -12.81 -8.42 12.64
CA HIS A 74 -11.88 -8.67 13.74
C HIS A 74 -11.03 -9.94 13.62
N GLN A 75 -10.42 -10.13 12.45
CA GLN A 75 -9.62 -11.32 12.21
C GLN A 75 -8.10 -11.04 12.20
N GLN A 76 -7.37 -11.96 12.83
CA GLN A 76 -5.91 -12.04 12.87
C GLN A 76 -5.48 -13.02 11.76
N ILE A 77 -4.39 -12.70 11.05
CA ILE A 77 -3.75 -13.61 10.10
C ILE A 77 -2.40 -13.98 10.69
N ASN A 78 -2.27 -15.21 11.19
CA ASN A 78 -1.08 -15.69 11.88
C ASN A 78 -0.61 -14.70 12.97
N ASN A 79 0.52 -14.01 12.78
CA ASN A 79 1.06 -13.06 13.75
C ASN A 79 0.60 -11.61 13.54
N TRP A 80 -0.26 -11.35 12.56
CA TRP A 80 -0.68 -10.01 12.16
C TRP A 80 -2.14 -9.74 12.51
N LYS A 81 -2.38 -8.69 13.28
CA LYS A 81 -3.71 -8.13 13.48
C LYS A 81 -3.96 -7.08 12.41
N LEU A 82 -5.06 -7.23 11.67
CA LEU A 82 -5.52 -6.25 10.69
C LEU A 82 -6.57 -5.34 11.33
N THR A 83 -6.50 -4.05 11.04
CA THR A 83 -7.46 -3.07 11.57
C THR A 83 -7.67 -1.96 10.54
N PRO A 84 -8.92 -1.71 10.09
CA PRO A 84 -9.24 -0.59 9.21
C PRO A 84 -8.78 0.73 9.83
N THR A 85 -8.32 1.67 9.01
CA THR A 85 -8.05 3.04 9.48
C THR A 85 -9.31 3.90 9.37
N GLN A 86 -9.17 5.22 9.54
CA GLN A 86 -10.30 6.15 9.34
C GLN A 86 -10.60 6.35 7.85
N GLU A 87 -9.58 6.19 7.02
CA GLU A 87 -9.65 6.22 5.57
C GLU A 87 -10.14 4.87 5.03
N SER A 88 -11.11 4.88 4.11
CA SER A 88 -11.67 3.65 3.51
C SER A 88 -10.67 2.85 2.68
N ILE A 89 -9.57 3.50 2.27
CA ILE A 89 -8.57 2.98 1.34
C ILE A 89 -7.28 2.53 2.04
N SER A 90 -7.30 2.37 3.37
CA SER A 90 -6.13 1.85 4.07
C SER A 90 -6.44 0.99 5.28
N ILE A 91 -5.50 0.07 5.55
CA ILE A 91 -5.56 -0.92 6.62
C ILE A 91 -4.24 -0.88 7.36
N SER A 92 -4.29 -0.91 8.68
CA SER A 92 -3.11 -1.12 9.51
C SER A 92 -2.94 -2.62 9.81
N ALA A 93 -1.76 -3.15 9.50
CA ALA A 93 -1.32 -4.48 9.90
C ALA A 93 -0.30 -4.32 11.02
N THR A 94 -0.59 -4.86 12.20
CA THR A 94 0.32 -4.81 13.36
C THR A 94 0.64 -6.21 13.82
N ASN A 95 1.93 -6.55 13.94
CA ASN A 95 2.33 -7.86 14.43
C ASN A 95 2.42 -7.93 15.96
N ASN A 96 2.67 -9.12 16.50
CA ASN A 96 2.81 -9.35 17.95
C ASN A 96 3.99 -8.59 18.60
N GLU A 97 4.96 -8.11 17.81
CA GLU A 97 6.08 -7.27 18.27
C GLU A 97 5.75 -5.77 18.18
N ASN A 98 4.48 -5.40 17.91
CA ASN A 98 4.00 -4.03 17.68
C ASN A 98 4.64 -3.34 16.46
N GLN A 99 5.21 -4.09 15.52
CA GLN A 99 5.69 -3.54 14.25
C GLN A 99 4.49 -3.37 13.32
N LYS A 100 4.44 -2.23 12.62
CA LYS A 100 3.26 -1.81 11.86
C LYS A 100 3.61 -1.54 10.40
N ILE A 101 2.77 -2.05 9.51
CA ILE A 101 2.73 -1.71 8.09
C ILE A 101 1.33 -1.18 7.77
N PHE A 102 1.25 -0.11 7.00
CA PHE A 102 -0.01 0.31 6.38
C PHE A 102 -0.09 -0.23 4.97
N ILE A 103 -1.23 -0.84 4.67
CA ILE A 103 -1.61 -1.33 3.34
C ILE A 103 -2.55 -0.28 2.75
N ILE A 104 -2.21 0.25 1.59
CA ILE A 104 -2.96 1.32 0.92
C ILE A 104 -3.47 0.81 -0.42
N ALA A 105 -4.74 1.05 -0.72
CA ALA A 105 -5.34 0.69 -2.00
C ALA A 105 -4.71 1.46 -3.17
N GLY A 106 -4.61 0.81 -4.32
CA GLY A 106 -4.20 1.42 -5.56
C GLY A 106 -4.38 0.47 -6.74
N ARG A 107 -4.24 1.02 -7.95
CA ARG A 107 -4.50 0.29 -9.20
C ARG A 107 -3.33 0.38 -10.15
N GLN A 108 -3.18 -0.63 -11.00
CA GLN A 108 -2.34 -0.60 -12.18
C GLN A 108 -3.24 -0.62 -13.43
N ILE A 109 -3.01 0.33 -14.33
CA ILE A 109 -3.77 0.51 -15.56
C ILE A 109 -2.81 0.33 -16.74
N VAL A 110 -3.22 -0.46 -17.74
CA VAL A 110 -2.48 -0.61 -19.00
C VAL A 110 -3.09 0.31 -20.06
N THR A 111 -2.32 1.25 -20.59
CA THR A 111 -2.80 2.23 -21.57
C THR A 111 -2.86 1.66 -22.99
N ALA A 112 -3.44 2.42 -23.94
CA ALA A 112 -3.46 2.09 -25.37
C ALA A 112 -2.05 1.89 -25.95
N GLU A 113 -1.09 2.66 -25.44
CA GLU A 113 0.32 2.60 -25.78
C GLU A 113 1.05 1.43 -25.12
N LYS A 114 0.33 0.60 -24.35
CA LYS A 114 0.86 -0.48 -23.52
C LYS A 114 1.81 -0.01 -22.43
N LEU A 115 1.63 1.23 -21.97
CA LEU A 115 2.33 1.76 -20.80
C LEU A 115 1.56 1.38 -19.55
N GLU A 116 2.29 1.12 -18.48
CA GLU A 116 1.69 1.00 -17.15
C GLU A 116 1.53 2.39 -16.54
N VAL A 117 0.39 2.64 -15.92
CA VAL A 117 0.13 3.82 -15.08
C VAL A 117 -0.47 3.34 -13.78
N LEU A 118 0.11 3.74 -12.66
CA LEU A 118 -0.44 3.45 -11.34
C LEU A 118 -1.39 4.57 -10.91
N ALA A 119 -2.50 4.20 -10.28
CA ALA A 119 -3.35 5.11 -9.52
C ALA A 119 -3.18 4.79 -8.04
N LEU A 120 -2.25 5.48 -7.37
CA LEU A 120 -2.04 5.29 -5.93
C LEU A 120 -3.16 5.97 -5.14
N ILE A 121 -3.46 5.43 -3.96
CA ILE A 121 -4.44 5.99 -3.02
C ILE A 121 -5.85 5.96 -3.65
N SER A 122 -6.22 4.80 -4.19
CA SER A 122 -7.49 4.62 -4.90
C SER A 122 -8.01 3.19 -4.81
N ASP A 123 -9.28 3.05 -4.46
CA ASP A 123 -10.06 1.81 -4.63
C ASP A 123 -10.96 1.87 -5.88
N ASN A 124 -11.01 3.01 -6.56
CA ASN A 124 -11.76 3.19 -7.81
C ASN A 124 -11.30 2.20 -8.88
N GLU A 125 -12.22 1.81 -9.76
CA GLU A 125 -11.88 1.06 -10.96
C GLU A 125 -11.49 2.00 -12.11
N PHE A 126 -10.55 1.56 -12.92
CA PHE A 126 -10.11 2.24 -14.14
C PHE A 126 -10.15 1.25 -15.29
N VAL A 127 -10.48 1.74 -16.47
CA VAL A 127 -10.50 0.91 -17.69
C VAL A 127 -9.13 0.93 -18.35
N ASP A 128 -8.69 -0.23 -18.82
CA ASP A 128 -7.51 -0.37 -19.65
C ASP A 128 -7.76 0.12 -21.08
N GLY A 129 -6.68 0.35 -21.82
CA GLY A 129 -6.69 0.65 -23.25
C GLY A 129 -7.03 2.09 -23.61
N LEU A 130 -7.14 2.99 -22.62
CA LEU A 130 -7.23 4.43 -22.89
C LEU A 130 -5.84 5.02 -23.20
N PRO A 131 -5.74 6.08 -24.02
CA PRO A 131 -4.49 6.81 -24.22
C PRO A 131 -3.92 7.29 -22.88
N VAL A 132 -2.58 7.32 -22.75
CA VAL A 132 -1.91 7.66 -21.49
C VAL A 132 -2.36 8.99 -20.90
N GLU A 133 -2.55 10.02 -21.73
CA GLU A 133 -3.03 11.33 -21.27
C GLU A 133 -4.45 11.26 -20.68
N THR A 134 -5.34 10.50 -21.32
CA THR A 134 -6.71 10.28 -20.85
C THR A 134 -6.71 9.49 -19.55
N THR A 135 -5.87 8.47 -19.47
CA THR A 135 -5.69 7.65 -18.25
C THR A 135 -5.25 8.52 -17.07
N ILE A 136 -4.22 9.35 -17.25
CA ILE A 136 -3.74 10.26 -16.20
C ILE A 136 -4.85 11.25 -15.78
N LYS A 137 -5.56 11.85 -16.73
CA LYS A 137 -6.68 12.76 -16.42
C LYS A 137 -7.78 12.06 -15.62
N ASN A 138 -8.12 10.82 -15.97
CA ASN A 138 -9.11 10.04 -15.25
C ASN A 138 -8.68 9.74 -13.82
N ILE A 139 -7.40 9.39 -13.60
CA ILE A 139 -6.84 9.16 -12.27
C ILE A 139 -6.94 10.42 -11.41
N VAL A 140 -6.49 11.56 -11.93
CA VAL A 140 -6.56 12.85 -11.21
C VAL A 140 -8.01 13.25 -10.91
N SER A 141 -8.95 13.00 -11.84
CA SER A 141 -10.37 13.33 -11.64
C SER A 141 -11.05 12.56 -10.51
N LYS A 142 -10.41 11.48 -10.03
CA LYS A 142 -10.86 10.65 -8.90
C LYS A 142 -9.99 10.84 -7.66
N ASP A 143 -9.35 12.01 -7.52
CA ASP A 143 -8.51 12.40 -6.39
C ASP A 143 -7.38 11.41 -6.07
N SER A 144 -6.92 10.68 -7.08
CA SER A 144 -5.86 9.66 -6.98
C SER A 144 -4.53 10.19 -7.55
N ILE A 145 -3.42 9.56 -7.18
CA ILE A 145 -2.09 10.01 -7.62
C ILE A 145 -1.61 9.16 -8.82
N PRO A 146 -1.51 9.74 -10.02
CA PRO A 146 -0.95 9.02 -11.17
C PRO A 146 0.56 8.90 -11.04
N VAL A 147 1.09 7.69 -11.21
CA VAL A 147 2.53 7.42 -11.27
C VAL A 147 2.84 6.62 -12.53
N LEU A 148 3.88 7.02 -13.26
CA LEU A 148 4.47 6.20 -14.32
C LEU A 148 5.59 5.36 -13.68
N PRO A 149 5.39 4.05 -13.46
CA PRO A 149 6.44 3.19 -12.97
C PRO A 149 7.46 2.97 -14.10
N TRP A 150 8.75 3.14 -13.79
CA TRP A 150 9.83 2.82 -14.71
C TRP A 150 10.34 1.43 -14.32
N GLY A 151 9.90 0.40 -15.04
CA GLY A 151 10.21 -1.02 -14.77
C GLY A 151 9.97 -1.87 -16.01
#